data_AF-A0A928HI01-F1
#
_entry.id   AF-A0A928HI01-F1
#
_cell.length_a   1.000
_cell.length_b   1.000
_cell.length_c   1.000
_cell.angle_alpha   90.00
_cell.angle_beta   90.00
_cell.angle_gamma   90.00
#
_symmetry.space_group_name_H-M   'P 1'
#
loop_
_entity.id
_entity.type
_entity.pdbx_description
1 polymer ?
#
loop_
_entity_poly.entity_id
_entity_poly.type
_entity_poly.pdbx_seq_one_letter_code
_entity_poly.pdbx_strand_id
1 'polypeptide(L)'
;MAIWSFLFGGNKETPKRTFSDVSLDELNRERIGCQQEINKVERQQEALLKNENQLKNEYANATTEFQRKSIARKIQDGRMEQKQVEVWLTRLNQNIRIVNNFILTKKNQEFFERAGVLSLINTMDMEDFQKYIDDATVNGQLNNEKLVNILQAQDDALSSLLPESSDDGLADLMAELDNEVAPMRNEIMGEKADAGLADLESKLQKKAENGIQSVNRQLMGEK
;
A
#
# COMPACT_ATOMS: atom_id res chain seq x y z
N MET A 1 18.67 15.36 5.89
CA MET A 1 18.29 15.66 4.49
C MET A 1 19.47 15.39 3.56
N ALA A 2 19.74 14.12 3.20
CA ALA A 2 20.88 13.79 2.32
C ALA A 2 20.61 12.66 1.31
N ILE A 3 19.38 12.17 1.20
CA ILE A 3 19.03 11.06 0.28
C ILE A 3 18.33 11.58 -1.00
N TRP A 4 17.88 12.84 -1.02
CA TRP A 4 17.22 13.43 -2.19
C TRP A 4 18.19 14.04 -3.24
N SER A 5 19.50 14.13 -2.95
CA SER A 5 20.47 14.69 -3.91
C SER A 5 20.94 13.69 -4.98
N PHE A 6 20.52 12.42 -4.91
CA PHE A 6 20.95 11.39 -5.86
C PHE A 6 20.10 11.36 -7.15
N LEU A 7 18.90 11.94 -7.15
CA LEU A 7 17.95 11.78 -8.25
C LEU A 7 17.90 12.93 -9.26
N PHE A 8 18.48 14.12 -8.99
CA PHE A 8 18.24 15.31 -9.86
C PHE A 8 19.42 16.28 -10.09
N GLY A 9 20.69 15.87 -10.06
CA GLY A 9 21.72 16.77 -10.59
C GLY A 9 23.19 16.44 -10.37
N GLY A 10 23.92 16.42 -11.47
CA GLY A 10 25.36 16.68 -11.52
C GLY A 10 26.23 15.43 -11.66
N ASN A 11 26.64 15.16 -12.90
CA ASN A 11 27.59 14.13 -13.30
C ASN A 11 28.99 14.43 -12.73
N LYS A 12 29.19 14.24 -11.42
CA LYS A 12 30.50 14.08 -10.80
C LYS A 12 30.65 12.59 -10.54
N GLU A 13 31.50 11.94 -11.32
CA GLU A 13 31.89 10.55 -11.09
C GLU A 13 32.46 10.43 -9.67
N THR A 14 31.61 10.03 -8.74
CA THR A 14 32.04 9.66 -7.41
C THR A 14 32.88 8.39 -7.56
N PRO A 15 34.11 8.34 -7.01
CA PRO A 15 34.94 7.15 -7.11
C PRO A 15 34.14 5.96 -6.57
N LYS A 16 34.15 4.85 -7.32
CA LYS A 16 33.42 3.63 -6.95
C LYS A 16 33.90 3.17 -5.57
N ARG A 17 33.09 3.42 -4.54
CA ARG A 17 33.36 2.93 -3.18
C ARG A 17 33.27 1.42 -3.16
N THR A 18 34.21 0.78 -2.48
CA THR A 18 34.17 -0.66 -2.23
C THR A 18 33.34 -0.95 -1.00
N PHE A 19 32.91 -2.19 -0.82
CA PHE A 19 32.17 -2.61 0.38
C PHE A 19 32.96 -2.34 1.67
N SER A 20 34.28 -2.36 1.61
CA SER A 20 35.17 -2.06 2.73
C SER A 20 35.05 -0.62 3.21
N ASP A 21 34.77 0.32 2.30
CA ASP A 21 34.69 1.76 2.59
C ASP A 21 33.38 2.16 3.29
N VAL A 22 32.36 1.29 3.25
CA VAL A 22 31.07 1.54 3.87
C VAL A 22 31.11 1.15 5.34
N SER A 23 30.81 2.11 6.22
CA SER A 23 30.77 1.87 7.66
C SER A 23 29.44 1.26 8.12
N LEU A 24 29.46 0.60 9.27
CA LEU A 24 28.25 0.05 9.89
C LEU A 24 27.25 1.17 10.26
N ASP A 25 27.74 2.37 10.57
CA ASP A 25 26.93 3.56 10.84
C ASP A 25 26.24 4.09 9.58
N GLU A 26 26.92 4.11 8.44
CA GLU A 26 26.32 4.46 7.14
C GLU A 26 25.20 3.48 6.78
N LEU A 27 25.42 2.17 6.94
CA LEU A 27 24.39 1.15 6.69
C LEU A 27 23.20 1.28 7.64
N ASN A 28 23.43 1.55 8.92
CA ASN A 28 22.35 1.80 9.89
C ASN A 28 21.54 3.05 9.53
N ARG A 29 22.21 4.12 9.08
CA ARG A 29 21.54 5.34 8.62
C ARG A 29 20.66 5.04 7.41
N GLU A 30 21.15 4.27 6.45
CA GLU A 30 20.38 3.88 5.27
C GLU A 30 19.18 3.01 5.64
N ARG A 31 19.35 2.06 6.57
CA ARG A 31 18.24 1.26 7.11
C ARG A 31 17.15 2.14 7.72
N ILE A 32 17.54 3.14 8.51
CA ILE A 32 16.61 4.09 9.13
C ILE A 32 15.90 4.92 8.06
N GLY A 33 16.62 5.39 7.05
CA GLY A 33 16.06 6.11 5.90
C GLY A 33 15.02 5.28 5.16
N CYS A 34 15.35 4.04 4.81
CA CYS A 34 14.41 3.09 4.21
C CYS A 34 13.17 2.89 5.08
N GLN A 35 13.33 2.71 6.40
CA GLN A 35 12.19 2.53 7.31
C GLN A 35 11.28 3.75 7.36
N GLN A 36 11.86 4.96 7.36
CA GLN A 36 11.08 6.20 7.35
C GLN A 36 10.26 6.36 6.07
N GLU A 37 10.86 6.04 4.92
CA GLU A 37 10.14 6.06 3.65
C GLU A 37 9.06 4.97 3.59
N ILE A 38 9.29 3.76 4.12
CA ILE A 38 8.25 2.72 4.25
C ILE A 38 7.06 3.28 5.02
N ASN A 39 7.29 3.81 6.22
CA ASN A 39 6.22 4.36 7.06
C ASN A 39 5.45 5.50 6.37
N LYS A 40 6.14 6.30 5.54
CA LYS A 40 5.51 7.38 4.77
C LYS A 40 4.62 6.83 3.66
N VAL A 41 5.11 5.84 2.91
CA VAL A 41 4.37 5.20 1.82
C VAL A 41 3.19 4.39 2.36
N GLU A 42 3.31 3.73 3.51
CA GLU A 42 2.20 3.06 4.20
C GLU A 42 1.08 4.05 4.57
N ARG A 43 1.43 5.23 5.11
CA ARG A 43 0.43 6.29 5.37
C ARG A 43 -0.25 6.78 4.11
N GLN A 44 0.46 6.86 2.99
CA GLN A 44 -0.13 7.20 1.70
C GLN A 44 -1.12 6.11 1.25
N GLN A 45 -0.76 4.83 1.39
CA GLN A 45 -1.64 3.71 1.09
C GLN A 45 -2.93 3.76 1.93
N GLU A 46 -2.81 3.99 3.23
CA GLU A 46 -3.97 4.15 4.13
C GLU A 46 -4.87 5.33 3.71
N ALA A 47 -4.28 6.45 3.32
CA ALA A 47 -5.03 7.62 2.85
C ALA A 47 -5.79 7.32 1.55
N LEU A 48 -5.15 6.62 0.60
CA LEU A 48 -5.77 6.20 -0.66
C LEU A 48 -6.93 5.23 -0.42
N LEU A 49 -6.79 4.28 0.50
CA LEU A 49 -7.87 3.35 0.87
C LEU A 49 -9.05 4.08 1.52
N LYS A 50 -8.79 5.05 2.40
CA LYS A 50 -9.84 5.90 2.98
C LYS A 50 -10.57 6.72 1.92
N ASN A 51 -9.82 7.31 0.98
CA ASN A 51 -10.40 8.07 -0.12
C ASN A 51 -11.24 7.17 -1.04
N GLU A 52 -10.76 5.97 -1.38
CA GLU A 52 -11.54 5.01 -2.17
C GLU A 52 -12.86 4.65 -1.47
N ASN A 53 -12.83 4.37 -0.17
CA ASN A 53 -14.06 4.09 0.60
C ASN A 53 -15.03 5.28 0.61
N GLN A 54 -14.51 6.51 0.70
CA GLN A 54 -15.34 7.72 0.58
C GLN A 54 -15.97 7.83 -0.81
N LEU A 55 -15.19 7.60 -1.87
CA LEU A 55 -15.68 7.61 -3.25
C LEU A 55 -16.70 6.51 -3.51
N LYS A 56 -16.56 5.32 -2.91
CA LYS A 56 -17.59 4.26 -2.96
C LYS A 56 -18.89 4.69 -2.31
N ASN A 57 -18.83 5.38 -1.18
CA ASN A 57 -20.02 5.96 -0.54
C ASN A 57 -20.66 7.06 -1.40
N GLU A 58 -19.86 7.92 -2.03
CA GLU A 58 -20.36 8.92 -2.98
C GLU A 58 -21.01 8.25 -4.21
N TYR A 59 -20.40 7.17 -4.71
CA TYR A 59 -20.93 6.37 -5.81
C TYR A 59 -22.29 5.74 -5.44
N ALA A 60 -22.45 5.23 -4.21
CA ALA A 60 -23.71 4.73 -3.66
C ALA A 60 -24.84 5.77 -3.71
N ASN A 61 -24.48 7.02 -3.40
CA ASN A 61 -25.39 8.15 -3.28
C ASN A 61 -25.64 8.87 -4.62
N ALA A 62 -24.88 8.54 -5.66
CA ALA A 62 -24.98 9.20 -6.96
C ALA A 62 -26.31 8.89 -7.66
N THR A 63 -27.05 9.95 -7.99
CA THR A 63 -28.39 9.84 -8.58
C THR A 63 -28.33 9.69 -10.10
N THR A 64 -27.33 10.28 -10.75
CA THR A 64 -27.18 10.26 -12.20
C THR A 64 -26.09 9.30 -12.66
N GLU A 65 -26.28 8.73 -13.86
CA GLU A 65 -25.28 7.86 -14.49
C GLU A 65 -23.96 8.61 -14.77
N PHE A 66 -24.05 9.88 -15.16
CA PHE A 66 -22.87 10.73 -15.37
C PHE A 66 -22.05 10.90 -14.09
N GLN A 67 -22.70 11.12 -12.94
CA GLN A 67 -22.02 11.20 -11.64
C GLN A 67 -21.38 9.86 -11.28
N ARG A 68 -22.09 8.73 -11.46
CA ARG A 68 -21.52 7.40 -11.24
C ARG A 68 -20.27 7.18 -12.09
N LYS A 69 -20.32 7.49 -13.39
CA LYS A 69 -19.17 7.34 -14.29
C LYS A 69 -17.99 8.23 -13.89
N SER A 70 -18.25 9.46 -13.50
CA SER A 70 -17.21 10.39 -13.02
C SER A 70 -16.53 9.90 -11.74
N ILE A 71 -17.31 9.39 -10.78
CA ILE A 71 -16.79 8.84 -9.53
C ILE A 71 -16.04 7.52 -9.78
N ALA A 72 -16.57 6.64 -10.64
CA ALA A 72 -15.90 5.40 -11.03
C ALA A 72 -14.52 5.65 -11.65
N ARG A 73 -14.38 6.69 -12.48
CA ARG A 73 -13.07 7.08 -13.03
C ARG A 73 -12.09 7.54 -11.93
N LYS A 74 -12.56 8.30 -10.94
CA LYS A 74 -11.72 8.68 -9.78
C LYS A 74 -11.28 7.45 -8.96
N ILE A 75 -12.17 6.48 -8.79
CA ILE A 75 -11.84 5.20 -8.12
C ILE A 75 -10.79 4.44 -8.95
N GLN A 76 -10.95 4.38 -10.26
CA GLN A 76 -9.98 3.77 -11.17
C GLN A 76 -8.59 4.40 -11.04
N ASP A 77 -8.51 5.73 -11.10
CA ASP A 77 -7.27 6.49 -10.95
C ASP A 77 -6.63 6.24 -9.57
N GLY A 78 -7.46 6.25 -8.51
CA GLY A 78 -7.01 5.94 -7.15
C GLY A 78 -6.45 4.52 -7.00
N ARG A 79 -7.09 3.52 -7.62
CA ARG A 79 -6.61 2.13 -7.63
C ARG A 79 -5.29 1.98 -8.41
N MET A 80 -5.08 2.76 -9.47
CA MET A 80 -3.80 2.81 -10.17
C MET A 80 -2.69 3.36 -9.27
N GLU A 81 -2.97 4.44 -8.54
CA GLU A 81 -2.03 5.01 -7.57
C GLU A 81 -1.71 4.01 -6.43
N GLN A 82 -2.72 3.30 -5.92
CA GLN A 82 -2.52 2.25 -4.92
C GLN A 82 -1.57 1.15 -5.41
N LYS A 83 -1.75 0.66 -6.65
CA LYS A 83 -0.82 -0.32 -7.26
C LYS A 83 0.61 0.21 -7.34
N GLN A 84 0.77 1.47 -7.71
CA GLN A 84 2.10 2.10 -7.75
C GLN A 84 2.73 2.16 -6.35
N VAL A 85 1.95 2.52 -5.34
CA VAL A 85 2.36 2.57 -3.94
C VAL A 85 2.77 1.17 -3.43
N GLU A 86 2.06 0.11 -3.80
CA GLU A 86 2.42 -1.28 -3.47
C GLU A 86 3.76 -1.70 -4.09
N VAL A 87 4.01 -1.29 -5.33
CA VAL A 87 5.31 -1.52 -5.99
C VAL A 87 6.43 -0.81 -5.22
N TRP A 88 6.20 0.43 -4.78
CA TRP A 88 7.18 1.16 -3.97
C TRP A 88 7.44 0.51 -2.61
N LEU A 89 6.38 0.07 -1.91
CA LEU A 89 6.53 -0.65 -0.65
C LEU A 89 7.32 -1.93 -0.81
N THR A 90 7.04 -2.70 -1.87
CA THR A 90 7.78 -3.93 -2.18
C THR A 90 9.27 -3.62 -2.37
N ARG A 91 9.59 -2.58 -3.15
CA ARG A 91 10.97 -2.16 -3.39
C ARG A 91 11.69 -1.67 -2.13
N LEU A 92 11.03 -0.87 -1.30
CA LEU A 92 11.61 -0.40 -0.04
C LEU A 92 11.85 -1.55 0.94
N ASN A 93 10.91 -2.51 1.02
CA ASN A 93 11.07 -3.72 1.81
C ASN A 93 12.18 -4.65 1.28
N GLN A 94 12.46 -4.63 -0.02
CA GLN A 94 13.63 -5.31 -0.58
C GLN A 94 14.92 -4.60 -0.17
N ASN A 95 14.97 -3.27 -0.31
CA ASN A 95 16.13 -2.47 0.07
C ASN A 95 16.49 -2.68 1.55
N ILE A 96 15.51 -2.69 2.45
CA ILE A 96 15.79 -2.90 3.89
C ILE A 96 16.34 -4.31 4.15
N ARG A 97 15.89 -5.35 3.43
CA ARG A 97 16.46 -6.71 3.52
C ARG A 97 17.92 -6.74 3.07
N ILE A 98 18.22 -6.09 1.93
CA ILE A 98 19.59 -5.99 1.41
C ILE A 98 20.50 -5.27 2.41
N VAL A 99 20.06 -4.12 2.93
CA VAL A 99 20.82 -3.35 3.93
C VAL A 99 21.04 -4.17 5.20
N ASN A 100 20.03 -4.90 5.68
CA ASN A 100 20.17 -5.79 6.83
C ASN A 100 21.20 -6.91 6.60
N ASN A 101 21.25 -7.49 5.40
CA ASN A 101 22.27 -8.48 5.04
C ASN A 101 23.68 -7.88 5.02
N PHE A 102 23.84 -6.64 4.52
CA PHE A 102 25.12 -5.94 4.58
C PHE A 102 25.55 -5.63 6.02
N ILE A 103 24.63 -5.21 6.88
CA ILE A 103 24.90 -5.00 8.30
C ILE A 103 25.36 -6.31 8.96
N LEU A 104 24.68 -7.42 8.69
CA LEU A 104 25.06 -8.73 9.22
C LEU A 104 26.47 -9.13 8.76
N THR A 105 26.76 -8.95 7.46
CA THR A 105 28.08 -9.27 6.88
C THR A 105 29.18 -8.44 7.53
N LYS A 106 28.96 -7.13 7.73
CA LYS A 106 29.91 -6.25 8.43
C LYS A 106 30.12 -6.65 9.89
N LYS A 107 29.05 -6.97 10.62
CA LYS A 107 29.16 -7.46 12.00
C LYS A 107 29.95 -8.76 12.10
N ASN A 108 29.74 -9.68 11.16
CA ASN A 108 30.48 -10.93 11.09
C ASN A 108 31.97 -10.66 10.81
N GLN A 109 32.28 -9.75 9.87
CA GLN A 109 33.65 -9.33 9.60
C GLN A 109 34.32 -8.75 10.86
N GLU A 110 33.70 -7.78 11.54
CA GLU A 110 34.22 -7.19 12.78
C GLU A 110 34.36 -8.24 13.91
N PHE A 111 33.51 -9.25 13.93
CA PHE A 111 33.62 -10.37 14.86
C PHE A 111 34.83 -11.26 14.56
N PHE A 112 35.03 -11.66 13.31
CA PHE A 112 36.16 -12.50 12.90
C PHE A 112 37.51 -11.78 13.07
N GLU A 113 37.55 -10.48 12.81
CA GLU A 113 38.71 -9.63 13.08
C GLU A 113 39.03 -9.59 14.59
N ARG A 114 38.03 -9.34 15.44
CA ARG A 114 38.23 -9.30 16.91
C ARG A 114 38.54 -10.65 17.54
N ALA A 115 37.96 -11.73 17.02
CA ALA A 115 38.15 -13.09 17.53
C ALA A 115 39.53 -13.68 17.14
N GLY A 116 40.33 -12.97 16.33
CA GLY A 116 41.63 -13.47 15.85
C GLY A 116 41.51 -14.65 14.89
N VAL A 117 40.30 -14.96 14.42
CA VAL A 117 40.04 -16.09 13.51
C VAL A 117 40.75 -15.86 12.19
N LEU A 118 40.77 -14.61 11.69
CA LEU A 118 41.51 -14.26 10.47
C LEU A 118 43.02 -14.48 10.62
N SER A 119 43.61 -14.20 11.79
CA SER A 119 45.02 -14.51 12.03
C SER A 119 45.30 -16.01 12.09
N LEU A 120 44.34 -16.79 12.59
CA LEU A 120 44.43 -18.24 12.70
C LEU A 120 44.28 -18.92 11.32
N ILE A 121 43.36 -18.42 10.50
CA ILE A 121 43.19 -18.81 9.09
C ILE A 121 44.45 -18.46 8.28
N ASN A 122 45.03 -17.27 8.47
CA ASN A 122 46.26 -16.87 7.76
C ASN A 122 47.49 -17.73 8.12
N THR A 123 47.46 -18.46 9.24
CA THR A 123 48.51 -19.42 9.62
C THR A 123 48.23 -20.85 9.15
N MET A 124 47.04 -21.12 8.61
CA MET A 124 46.69 -22.43 8.05
C MET A 124 47.15 -22.56 6.61
N ASP A 125 47.43 -23.80 6.20
CA ASP A 125 47.66 -24.12 4.79
C ASP A 125 46.34 -23.95 4.01
N MET A 126 46.34 -23.00 3.08
CA MET A 126 45.15 -22.65 2.29
C MET A 126 44.70 -23.80 1.40
N GLU A 127 45.60 -24.68 0.98
CA GLU A 127 45.26 -25.83 0.13
C GLU A 127 44.47 -26.91 0.92
N ASP A 128 44.85 -27.13 2.18
CA ASP A 128 44.20 -28.08 3.08
C ASP A 128 42.88 -27.50 3.61
N PHE A 129 42.84 -26.19 3.86
CA PHE A 129 41.61 -25.48 4.24
C PHE A 129 40.58 -25.46 3.10
N GLN A 130 41.02 -25.24 1.86
CA GLN A 130 40.15 -25.30 0.67
C GLN A 130 39.56 -26.70 0.51
N LYS A 131 40.36 -27.77 0.63
CA LYS A 131 39.86 -29.17 0.63
C LYS A 131 38.86 -29.43 1.75
N TYR A 132 39.14 -28.95 2.96
CA TYR A 132 38.25 -29.12 4.10
C TYR A 132 36.92 -28.37 3.90
N ILE A 133 36.98 -27.17 3.32
CA ILE A 133 35.78 -26.42 2.93
C ILE A 133 35.03 -27.15 1.82
N ASP A 134 35.69 -27.64 0.78
CA ASP A 134 35.03 -28.34 -0.33
C ASP A 134 34.34 -29.62 0.18
N ASP A 135 34.99 -30.41 1.03
CA ASP A 135 34.40 -31.58 1.69
C ASP A 135 33.26 -31.21 2.67
N ALA A 136 33.37 -30.07 3.37
CA ALA A 136 32.31 -29.59 4.27
C ALA A 136 31.13 -28.94 3.53
N THR A 137 31.37 -28.30 2.39
CA THR A 137 30.37 -27.54 1.61
C THR A 137 29.49 -28.47 0.78
N VAL A 138 29.98 -29.66 0.41
CA VAL A 138 29.15 -30.77 -0.10
C VAL A 138 28.03 -31.13 0.88
N ASN A 139 28.16 -30.81 2.18
CA ASN A 139 27.16 -31.06 3.22
C ASN A 139 26.39 -29.83 3.71
N GLY A 140 26.55 -28.62 3.15
CA GLY A 140 25.81 -27.47 3.68
C GLY A 140 26.01 -26.11 3.02
N GLN A 141 25.17 -25.82 2.02
CA GLN A 141 24.63 -24.48 1.64
C GLN A 141 25.56 -23.26 1.73
N LEU A 142 26.13 -22.87 0.58
CA LEU A 142 26.66 -21.52 0.37
C LEU A 142 25.64 -20.65 -0.40
N ASN A 143 24.89 -19.84 0.36
CA ASN A 143 23.68 -19.10 -0.02
C ASN A 143 23.87 -17.89 -0.99
N ASN A 144 24.96 -17.80 -1.76
CA ASN A 144 25.19 -16.62 -2.63
C ASN A 144 24.40 -16.63 -3.95
N GLU A 145 24.08 -17.81 -4.51
CA GLU A 145 23.25 -17.91 -5.73
C GLU A 145 21.80 -17.46 -5.51
N LYS A 146 21.30 -17.48 -4.26
CA LYS A 146 19.94 -17.03 -3.95
C LYS A 146 19.77 -15.53 -4.13
N LEU A 147 20.80 -14.72 -3.89
CA LEU A 147 20.69 -13.26 -4.02
C LEU A 147 20.50 -12.83 -5.47
N VAL A 148 21.27 -13.41 -6.40
CA VAL A 148 21.17 -13.10 -7.83
C VAL A 148 19.87 -13.65 -8.44
N ASN A 149 19.48 -14.88 -8.06
CA ASN A 149 18.24 -15.49 -8.54
C ASN A 149 16.97 -14.80 -8.00
N ILE A 150 17.00 -14.25 -6.77
CA ILE A 150 15.91 -13.42 -6.24
C ILE A 150 15.79 -12.10 -7.01
N LEU A 151 16.92 -11.47 -7.36
CA LEU A 151 16.93 -10.21 -8.11
C LEU A 151 16.42 -10.39 -9.54
N GLN A 152 16.84 -11.45 -10.24
CA GLN A 152 16.41 -11.71 -11.63
C GLN A 152 14.96 -12.19 -11.75
N ALA A 153 14.48 -13.08 -10.86
CA ALA A 153 13.10 -13.55 -10.91
C ALA A 153 12.05 -12.45 -10.56
N GLN A 154 12.49 -11.30 -10.03
CA GLN A 154 11.62 -10.22 -9.56
C GLN A 154 11.42 -9.09 -10.58
N ASP A 155 12.38 -8.83 -11.47
CA ASP A 155 12.21 -7.88 -12.59
C ASP A 155 11.13 -8.35 -13.59
N ASP A 156 11.02 -9.66 -13.78
CA ASP A 156 10.00 -10.27 -14.66
C ASP A 156 8.58 -10.21 -14.04
N ALA A 157 8.46 -10.36 -12.72
CA ALA A 157 7.18 -10.27 -12.02
C ALA A 157 6.63 -8.83 -11.98
N LEU A 158 7.51 -7.83 -11.84
CA LEU A 158 7.14 -6.41 -11.81
C LEU A 158 6.62 -5.90 -13.15
N SER A 159 7.17 -6.41 -14.25
CA SER A 159 6.77 -6.04 -15.62
C SER A 159 5.33 -6.46 -15.94
N SER A 160 4.77 -7.43 -15.21
CA SER A 160 3.37 -7.88 -15.33
C SER A 160 2.36 -7.06 -14.51
N LEU A 161 2.83 -6.23 -13.56
CA LEU A 161 1.99 -5.51 -12.59
C LEU A 161 1.58 -4.10 -13.04
N LEU A 162 2.05 -3.63 -14.20
CA LEU A 162 1.63 -2.38 -14.82
C LEU A 162 0.58 -2.67 -15.90
N PRO A 163 -0.73 -2.70 -15.57
CA PRO A 163 -1.77 -2.85 -16.59
C PRO A 163 -1.81 -1.61 -17.49
N GLU A 164 -1.96 -1.84 -18.79
CA GLU A 164 -2.28 -0.80 -19.76
C GLU A 164 -3.61 -0.13 -19.37
N SER A 165 -3.57 1.20 -19.26
CA SER A 165 -4.75 2.03 -19.02
C SER A 165 -5.59 2.08 -20.29
N SER A 166 -6.52 1.13 -20.43
CA SER A 166 -7.53 1.13 -21.48
C SER A 166 -8.91 1.48 -20.90
N ASP A 167 -9.70 2.23 -21.69
CA ASP A 167 -11.06 2.65 -21.33
C ASP A 167 -12.05 1.44 -21.29
N ASP A 168 -11.62 0.27 -21.80
CA ASP A 168 -12.40 -0.98 -21.84
C ASP A 168 -12.72 -1.56 -20.45
N GLY A 169 -11.92 -1.25 -19.43
CA GLY A 169 -12.12 -1.75 -18.06
C GLY A 169 -13.10 -0.94 -17.20
N LEU A 170 -13.57 0.23 -17.67
CA LEU A 170 -14.43 1.11 -16.86
C LEU A 170 -15.84 0.53 -16.67
N ALA A 171 -16.37 -0.15 -17.69
CA ALA A 171 -17.69 -0.78 -17.62
C ALA A 171 -17.69 -1.94 -16.61
N ASP A 172 -16.65 -2.77 -16.63
CA ASP A 172 -16.46 -3.86 -15.69
C ASP A 172 -16.26 -3.33 -14.25
N LEU A 173 -15.50 -2.25 -14.09
CA LEU A 173 -15.33 -1.59 -12.80
C LEU A 173 -16.67 -1.04 -12.27
N MET A 174 -17.49 -0.43 -13.11
CA MET A 174 -18.80 0.05 -12.70
C MET A 174 -19.73 -1.11 -12.29
N ALA A 175 -19.67 -2.25 -13.00
CA ALA A 175 -20.42 -3.44 -12.63
C ALA A 175 -19.93 -4.05 -11.30
N GLU A 176 -18.62 -4.06 -11.06
CA GLU A 176 -18.02 -4.44 -9.78
C GLU A 176 -18.50 -3.53 -8.64
N LEU A 177 -18.42 -2.21 -8.83
CA LEU A 177 -18.85 -1.21 -7.85
C LEU A 177 -20.35 -1.29 -7.57
N ASP A 178 -21.18 -1.50 -8.60
CA ASP A 178 -22.62 -1.67 -8.42
C ASP A 178 -22.95 -2.88 -7.53
N ASN A 179 -22.19 -3.98 -7.65
CA ASN A 179 -22.33 -5.16 -6.79
C ASN A 179 -21.82 -4.91 -5.36
N GLU A 180 -20.67 -4.24 -5.21
CA GLU A 180 -20.06 -3.97 -3.91
C GLU A 180 -20.88 -2.99 -3.08
N VAL A 181 -21.49 -2.00 -3.74
CA VAL A 181 -22.19 -0.88 -3.11
C VAL A 181 -23.72 -1.13 -3.02
N ALA A 182 -24.24 -2.16 -3.69
CA ALA A 182 -25.64 -2.61 -3.57
C ALA A 182 -26.19 -2.68 -2.13
N PRO A 183 -25.50 -3.30 -1.14
CA PRO A 183 -26.00 -3.34 0.23
C PRO A 183 -26.11 -1.93 0.85
N MET A 184 -25.10 -1.08 0.66
CA MET A 184 -25.11 0.31 1.16
C MET A 184 -26.23 1.14 0.52
N ARG A 185 -26.44 0.96 -0.79
CA ARG A 185 -27.50 1.65 -1.52
C ARG A 185 -28.90 1.23 -1.04
N ASN A 186 -29.09 -0.04 -0.72
CA ASN A 186 -30.36 -0.55 -0.19
C ASN A 186 -30.64 -0.01 1.22
N GLU A 187 -29.64 0.09 2.09
CA GLU A 187 -29.77 0.73 3.41
C GLU A 187 -30.14 2.20 3.29
N ILE A 188 -29.46 2.96 2.42
CA ILE A 188 -29.75 4.39 2.18
C ILE A 188 -31.18 4.59 1.63
N MET A 189 -31.63 3.69 0.74
CA MET A 189 -32.99 3.74 0.20
C MET A 189 -34.04 3.39 1.27
N GLY A 190 -33.76 2.42 2.14
CA GLY A 190 -34.61 2.04 3.27
C GLY A 190 -34.79 3.18 4.26
N GLU A 191 -33.68 3.79 4.73
CA GLU A 191 -33.74 4.93 5.64
C GLU A 191 -34.49 6.14 5.06
N LYS A 192 -34.30 6.41 3.76
CA LYS A 192 -35.05 7.48 3.07
C LYS A 192 -36.54 7.15 2.93
N ALA A 193 -36.89 5.89 2.71
CA ALA A 193 -38.28 5.45 2.64
C ALA A 193 -38.96 5.57 4.01
N ASP A 194 -38.28 5.16 5.08
CA ASP A 194 -38.80 5.26 6.45
C ASP A 194 -38.96 6.71 6.91
N ALA A 195 -37.99 7.57 6.62
CA ALA A 195 -38.11 9.01 6.88
C ALA A 195 -39.25 9.66 6.07
N GLY A 196 -39.44 9.24 4.82
CA GLY A 196 -40.54 9.68 3.98
C GLY A 196 -41.90 9.24 4.50
N LEU A 197 -42.01 8.01 5.03
CA LEU A 197 -43.23 7.47 5.63
C LEU A 197 -43.60 8.23 6.91
N ALA A 198 -42.63 8.48 7.79
CA ALA A 198 -42.83 9.24 9.03
C ALA A 198 -43.29 10.69 8.77
N ASP A 199 -42.76 11.37 7.75
CA ASP A 199 -43.22 12.69 7.33
C ASP A 199 -44.66 12.66 6.80
N LEU A 200 -45.02 11.61 6.07
CA LEU A 200 -46.37 11.39 5.55
C LEU A 200 -47.38 11.13 6.66
N GLU A 201 -47.02 10.30 7.65
CA GLU A 201 -47.83 10.05 8.85
C GLU A 201 -48.04 11.32 9.67
N SER A 202 -46.98 12.12 9.88
CA SER A 202 -47.08 13.41 10.58
C SER A 202 -48.03 14.39 9.86
N LYS A 203 -47.97 14.43 8.52
CA LYS A 203 -48.87 15.26 7.71
C LYS A 203 -50.31 14.78 7.75
N LEU A 204 -50.55 13.47 7.76
CA LEU A 204 -51.88 12.89 7.89
C LEU A 204 -52.47 13.16 9.27
N GLN A 205 -51.68 13.02 10.33
CA GLN A 205 -52.13 13.28 11.69
C GLN A 205 -52.48 14.76 11.91
N LYS A 206 -51.65 15.69 11.42
CA LYS A 206 -51.99 17.12 11.42
C LYS A 206 -53.27 17.43 10.64
N LYS A 207 -53.49 16.78 9.49
CA LYS A 207 -54.74 16.93 8.72
C LYS A 207 -55.94 16.36 9.47
N ALA A 208 -55.79 15.22 10.13
CA ALA A 208 -56.86 14.62 10.95
C ALA A 208 -57.22 15.52 12.14
N GLU A 209 -56.23 16.05 12.86
CA GLU A 209 -56.44 17.00 13.97
C GLU A 209 -57.12 18.29 13.51
N ASN A 210 -56.69 18.86 12.39
CA ASN A 210 -57.33 20.04 11.81
C ASN A 210 -58.76 19.76 11.33
N GLY A 211 -59.01 18.58 10.78
CA GLY A 211 -60.34 18.11 10.40
C GLY A 211 -61.28 18.01 11.62
N ILE A 212 -60.83 17.37 12.69
CA ILE A 212 -61.59 17.23 13.95
C ILE A 212 -61.88 18.61 14.58
N GLN A 213 -60.90 19.52 14.56
CA GLN A 213 -61.11 20.88 15.05
C GLN A 213 -62.11 21.68 14.22
N SER A 214 -62.17 21.47 12.91
CA SER A 214 -63.15 22.14 12.02
C SER A 214 -64.58 21.64 12.27
N VAL A 215 -64.76 20.33 12.48
CA VAL A 215 -66.06 19.71 12.80
C VAL A 215 -66.56 20.15 14.18
N ASN A 216 -65.70 20.18 15.20
CA ASN A 216 -66.06 20.67 16.53
C ASN A 216 -66.44 22.16 16.52
N ARG A 217 -65.83 22.98 15.65
CA ARG A 217 -66.19 24.39 15.50
C ARG A 217 -67.56 24.58 14.84
N GLN A 218 -67.93 23.72 13.89
CA GLN A 218 -69.27 23.75 13.28
C GLN A 218 -70.36 23.31 14.26
N LEU A 219 -70.12 22.27 15.06
CA LEU A 219 -71.08 21.78 16.06
C LEU A 219 -71.30 22.74 17.23
N MET A 220 -70.33 23.60 17.54
CA MET A 220 -70.42 24.61 18.61
C MET A 220 -70.99 25.96 18.12
N GLY A 221 -71.16 26.15 16.82
CA GLY A 221 -71.73 27.37 16.21
C GLY A 221 -73.23 27.30 15.92
N GLU A 222 -73.90 26.18 16.21
CA GLU A 222 -75.31 25.91 15.89
C GLU A 222 -76.28 26.07 17.09
N LYS A 223 -75.99 26.98 18.03
CA LYS A 223 -76.92 27.33 19.12
C LYS A 223 -77.45 28.75 18.98
#